data_AF-A0AAU7X088-F1
#
_entry.id   AF-A0AAU7X088-F1
#
_cell.length_a   1.000
_cell.length_b   1.000
_cell.length_c   1.000
_cell.angle_alpha   90.00
_cell.angle_beta   90.00
_cell.angle_gamma   90.00
#
_symmetry.space_group_name_H-M   'P 1'
#
loop_
_entity.id
_entity.type
_entity.pdbx_description
1 polymer ?
#
loop_
_entity_poly.entity_id
_entity_poly.type
_entity_poly.pdbx_seq_one_letter_code
_entity_poly.pdbx_strand_id
1 'polypeptide(L)' 'MPIGKVVADSFRKAALGAYRNYHGTFRNLELPCWVITDGTQKIEVLELRKIDTGEVLL' A
#
# COMPACT_ATOMS: atom_id res chain seq x y z
N MET A 1 8.57 -21.79 -0.62
CA MET A 1 8.26 -20.38 -0.35
C MET A 1 8.30 -20.16 1.16
N PRO A 2 9.11 -19.23 1.69
CA PRO A 2 9.11 -18.96 3.13
C PRO A 2 7.84 -18.20 3.51
N ILE A 3 7.14 -18.67 4.53
CA ILE A 3 5.83 -18.16 4.99
C ILE A 3 5.88 -16.64 5.23
N GLY A 4 6.99 -16.11 5.76
CA GLY A 4 7.17 -14.67 5.97
C GLY A 4 7.17 -13.82 4.69
N LYS A 5 7.67 -14.35 3.57
CA LYS A 5 7.67 -13.63 2.28
C LYS A 5 6.26 -13.59 1.67
N VAL A 6 5.46 -14.63 1.87
CA VAL A 6 4.07 -14.68 1.41
C VAL A 6 3.20 -13.68 2.16
N VAL A 7 3.39 -13.54 3.48
CA VAL A 7 2.63 -12.58 4.30
C VAL A 7 3.03 -11.14 3.98
N ALA A 8 4.32 -10.82 3.85
CA ALA A 8 4.78 -9.49 3.45
C ALA A 8 4.31 -9.10 2.04
N ASP A 9 4.38 -10.04 1.09
CA ASP A 9 3.90 -9.86 -0.28
C ASP A 9 2.37 -9.74 -0.32
N SER A 10 1.65 -10.40 0.61
CA SER A 10 0.19 -10.23 0.76
C SER A 10 -0.20 -8.86 1.29
N PHE A 11 0.57 -8.27 2.22
CA PHE A 11 0.23 -6.97 2.80
C PHE A 11 0.28 -5.87 1.75
N ARG A 12 1.40 -5.74 1.01
CA ARG A 12 1.52 -4.67 -0.01
C ARG A 12 0.48 -4.82 -1.12
N LYS A 13 0.21 -6.05 -1.56
CA LYS A 13 -0.85 -6.34 -2.54
C LYS A 13 -2.25 -6.00 -2.01
N ALA A 14 -2.54 -6.33 -0.74
CA ALA A 14 -3.80 -5.97 -0.10
C ALA A 14 -3.94 -4.45 0.10
N ALA A 15 -2.86 -3.77 0.51
CA ALA A 15 -2.82 -2.33 0.66
C ALA A 15 -3.01 -1.60 -0.68
N LEU A 16 -2.39 -2.07 -1.76
CA LEU A 16 -2.64 -1.56 -3.11
C LEU A 16 -4.08 -1.84 -3.57
N GLY A 17 -4.61 -3.02 -3.26
CA GLY A 17 -6.02 -3.34 -3.49
C GLY A 17 -6.95 -2.36 -2.77
N ALA A 18 -6.70 -2.07 -1.50
CA ALA A 18 -7.46 -1.08 -0.73
C ALA A 18 -7.34 0.33 -1.33
N TYR A 19 -6.12 0.75 -1.68
CA TYR A 19 -5.85 2.04 -2.32
C TYR A 19 -6.69 2.24 -3.59
N ARG A 20 -6.73 1.23 -4.46
CA ARG A 20 -7.51 1.26 -5.72
C ARG A 20 -9.01 1.28 -5.48
N ASN A 21 -9.51 0.46 -4.55
CA ASN A 21 -10.95 0.36 -4.28
C ASN A 21 -11.52 1.60 -3.58
N TYR A 22 -10.72 2.26 -2.74
CA TYR A 22 -11.13 3.48 -2.02
C TYR A 22 -10.37 4.72 -2.53
N HIS A 23 -10.13 4.79 -3.85
CA HIS A 23 -9.32 5.85 -4.47
C HIS A 23 -9.81 7.26 -4.11
N GLY A 24 -11.14 7.49 -4.05
CA GLY A 24 -11.69 8.80 -3.65
C GLY A 24 -11.31 9.22 -2.22
N THR A 25 -11.20 8.27 -1.29
CA THR A 25 -10.76 8.51 0.08
C THR A 25 -9.27 8.77 0.11
N PHE A 26 -8.47 7.89 -0.50
CA PHE A 26 -7.01 7.95 -0.43
C PHE A 26 -6.40 9.12 -1.21
N ARG A 27 -7.05 9.60 -2.28
CA ARG A 27 -6.61 10.78 -3.02
C ARG A 27 -6.53 12.03 -2.15
N ASN A 28 -7.43 12.16 -1.17
CA ASN A 28 -7.40 13.26 -0.20
C ASN A 28 -6.36 13.06 0.92
N LEU A 29 -5.76 11.87 0.99
CA LEU A 29 -4.79 11.46 1.99
C LEU A 29 -3.37 11.29 1.39
N GLU A 30 -3.13 11.72 0.15
CA GLU A 30 -1.80 11.69 -0.49
C GLU A 30 -0.76 12.65 0.15
N LEU A 31 -1.05 13.16 1.35
CA LEU A 31 -0.09 13.91 2.13
C LEU A 31 0.97 12.96 2.73
N PRO A 32 2.22 13.42 2.96
CA PRO A 32 3.37 12.57 3.30
C PRO A 32 3.30 11.79 4.63
N CYS A 33 2.18 11.80 5.33
CA CYS A 33 2.04 11.32 6.70
C CYS A 33 0.94 10.28 6.89
N TRP A 34 0.10 10.03 5.88
CA TRP A 34 -0.92 8.99 5.96
C TRP A 34 -0.34 7.63 5.58
N VAL A 35 -0.66 6.62 6.40
CA VAL A 35 -0.18 5.25 6.23
C VAL A 35 -1.35 4.26 6.26
N ILE A 36 -1.24 3.20 5.47
CA ILE A 36 -2.03 1.98 5.62
C ILE A 36 -1.21 1.02 6.47
N THR A 37 -1.82 0.39 7.48
CA THR A 37 -1.15 -0.56 8.37
C THR A 37 -2.07 -1.72 8.74
N ASP A 38 -1.48 -2.91 8.91
CA ASP A 38 -2.13 -4.10 9.47
C ASP A 38 -1.82 -4.31 10.97
N GLY A 39 -1.17 -3.33 11.61
CA GLY A 39 -0.68 -3.42 12.99
C GLY A 39 0.75 -3.97 13.13
N THR A 40 1.32 -4.54 12.06
CA THR A 40 2.71 -5.05 12.04
C THR A 40 3.55 -4.42 10.94
N GLN A 41 2.95 -4.14 9.80
CA GLN A 41 3.55 -3.49 8.65
C GLN A 41 2.82 -2.19 8.36
N LYS A 42 3.52 -1.26 7.71
CA LYS A 42 2.94 -0.02 7.24
C LYS A 42 3.49 0.34 5.86
N ILE A 43 2.69 1.05 5.09
CA ILE A 43 3.09 1.64 3.82
C ILE A 43 2.47 3.03 3.73
N GLU A 44 3.23 4.02 3.26
CA GLU A 44 2.69 5.36 3.06
C GLU A 44 1.73 5.37 1.87
N VAL A 45 0.67 6.17 1.97
CA VAL A 45 -0.27 6.38 0.86
C VAL A 45 0.47 6.92 -0.37
N LEU A 46 1.49 7.75 -0.17
CA LEU A 46 2.35 8.26 -1.24
C LEU A 46 3.16 7.14 -1.93
N GLU A 47 3.65 6.15 -1.19
CA GLU A 47 4.37 5.00 -1.76
C GLU A 47 3.42 4.13 -2.58
N LEU A 48 2.19 3.89 -2.10
CA LEU A 48 1.17 3.18 -2.85
C LEU A 48 0.82 3.87 -4.18
N ARG A 49 0.77 5.21 -4.19
CA ARG A 49 0.58 5.97 -5.43
C ARG A 49 1.69 5.70 -6.44
N LYS A 50 2.96 5.72 -6.01
CA LYS A 50 4.11 5.45 -6.90
C LYS A 50 4.07 4.03 -7.45
N ILE A 51 3.62 3.08 -6.65
CA ILE A 51 3.41 1.69 -7.09
C ILE A 51 2.28 1.63 -8.11
N ASP A 52 1.18 2.34 -7.86
CA ASP A 52 0.01 2.35 -8.74
C ASP A 52 0.28 3.02 -10.10
N THR A 53 1.08 4.10 -10.11
CA THR A 53 1.52 4.78 -11.35
C THR A 53 2.62 4.03 -12.10
N GLY A 54 3.16 2.96 -11.51
CA GLY A 54 4.26 2.17 -12.09
C GLY A 54 5.64 2.81 -11.95
N GLU A 55 5.78 3.88 -11.16
CA GLU A 55 7.07 4.47 -10.81
C GLU A 55 7.92 3.52 -9.94
N VAL A 56 7.26 2.67 -9.15
CA VAL A 56 7.88 1.68 -8.26
C VAL A 56 7.28 0.30 -8.50
N LEU A 57 8.11 -0.74 -8.52
CA LEU A 57 7.66 -2.13 -8.59
C LEU A 57 7.30 -2.68 -7.20
N LEU A 58 6.28 -3.53 -7.17
CA LEU A 58 5.71 -4.14 -5.96
C LEU A 58 6.63 -5.17 -5.30
#